data_AF-A0A1T4V091-F1
#
_entry.id   AF-A0A1T4V091-F1
#
_cell.length_a   1.000
_cell.length_b   1.000
_cell.length_c   1.000
_cell.angle_alpha   90.00
_cell.angle_beta   90.00
_cell.angle_gamma   90.00
#
_symmetry.space_group_name_H-M   'P 1'
#
loop_
_entity.id
_entity.type
_entity.pdbx_description
1 polymer ?
#
loop_
_entity_poly.entity_id
_entity_poly.type
_entity_poly.pdbx_seq_one_letter_code
_entity_poly.pdbx_strand_id
1 'polypeptide(L)'
;MNVYDGGRIRDLMTASGFAESSTPKGANIIILVTCAVRAKAEDKVFNQIASWRHTGEINNDTIIALGGCVGAELAEQILDLDKSINIIFGPRTIHRLPKMVGEFIASGKPVVDVTADAIDKFDYLPEAGAVGPSAFVTIMEGCSNKCTYCIVPYTRGEEQSRPVQDIIDECVGHIANGVKEIHLLGQNVNSYHGLNTDGSDCKFSTLLYEIAAIPGVERIRFTTSNPMDFTDDIIEAIKDLPVISDGIHVPIQAGSDRILEAMHRRYTAKQYVELIKKIRAARPTVHISSDFIVGFPGETDEDFNETMKIVNEVKFDQSFSFVYSIRPGTPAATLEDPVSKETKMQRLYILQQRLEELASEYTQAFVGTTQRCLVEGTSRKDENELKSRASSGRIVVFKGPLSLVGQMVDVKITSVAAHTLKGELVTK
;
A
#
# COMPACT_ATOMS: atom_id res chain seq x y z
N MET A 1 -0.75 0.33 4.35
CA MET A 1 -0.01 0.32 5.64
C MET A 1 -0.18 1.63 6.37
N ASN A 2 0.49 2.74 6.04
CA ASN A 2 0.37 3.97 6.85
C ASN A 2 -1.06 4.51 7.01
N VAL A 3 -1.93 4.35 6.01
CA VAL A 3 -3.36 4.71 6.13
C VAL A 3 -4.08 3.81 7.16
N TYR A 4 -3.79 2.51 7.14
CA TYR A 4 -4.28 1.57 8.13
C TYR A 4 -3.74 1.93 9.52
N ASP A 5 -2.42 2.06 9.67
CA ASP A 5 -1.77 2.43 10.93
C ASP A 5 -2.34 3.76 11.49
N GLY A 6 -2.60 4.75 10.63
CA GLY A 6 -3.24 6.01 11.00
C GLY A 6 -4.69 5.84 11.50
N GLY A 7 -5.48 4.98 10.87
CA GLY A 7 -6.82 4.61 11.35
C GLY A 7 -6.77 3.92 12.71
N ARG A 8 -5.85 2.97 12.90
CA ARG A 8 -5.68 2.27 14.18
C ARG A 8 -5.20 3.20 15.29
N ILE A 9 -4.33 4.17 14.97
CA ILE A 9 -3.93 5.23 15.90
C ILE A 9 -5.13 6.07 16.30
N ARG A 10 -6.01 6.44 15.36
CA ARG A 10 -7.24 7.18 15.66
C ARG A 10 -8.15 6.40 16.62
N ASP A 11 -8.39 5.12 16.35
CA ASP A 11 -9.20 4.25 17.22
C ASP A 11 -8.60 4.20 18.63
N LEU A 12 -7.29 3.98 18.72
CA LEU A 12 -6.55 3.89 19.99
C LEU A 12 -6.58 5.18 20.80
N MET A 13 -6.35 6.33 20.15
CA MET A 13 -6.37 7.64 20.82
C MET A 13 -7.80 7.98 21.29
N THR A 14 -8.82 7.63 20.49
CA THR A 14 -10.23 7.81 20.87
C THR A 14 -10.58 6.97 22.10
N ALA A 15 -10.19 5.69 22.10
CA ALA A 15 -10.38 4.80 23.26
C ALA A 15 -9.63 5.29 24.51
N SER A 16 -8.55 6.06 24.32
CA SER A 16 -7.76 6.68 25.39
C SER A 16 -8.28 8.06 25.84
N GLY A 17 -9.44 8.50 25.33
CA GLY A 17 -10.10 9.74 25.76
C GLY A 17 -9.75 10.99 24.96
N PHE A 18 -9.02 10.87 23.85
CA PHE A 18 -8.75 11.99 22.94
C PHE A 18 -9.88 12.15 21.90
N ALA A 19 -10.05 13.36 21.37
CA ALA A 19 -10.99 13.65 20.29
C ALA A 19 -10.23 14.05 19.03
N GLU A 20 -10.64 13.51 17.87
CA GLU A 20 -10.04 13.89 16.58
C GLU A 20 -10.47 15.30 16.17
N SER A 21 -9.50 16.09 15.69
CA SER A 21 -9.75 17.38 15.05
C SER A 21 -9.62 17.26 13.53
N SER A 22 -10.50 17.92 12.78
CA SER A 22 -10.43 18.01 11.32
C SER A 22 -9.39 19.01 10.82
N THR A 23 -8.72 19.73 11.72
CA THR A 23 -7.72 20.76 11.42
C THR A 23 -6.57 20.70 12.42
N PRO A 24 -5.33 21.01 12.00
CA PRO A 24 -4.22 21.22 12.94
C PRO A 24 -4.50 22.34 13.93
N LYS A 25 -5.34 23.31 13.56
CA LYS A 25 -5.62 24.50 14.36
C LYS A 25 -6.25 24.15 15.70
N GLY A 26 -5.54 24.46 16.79
CA GLY A 26 -5.99 24.22 18.16
C GLY A 26 -5.86 22.77 18.63
N ALA A 27 -5.22 21.90 17.87
CA ALA A 27 -4.93 20.54 18.30
C ALA A 27 -3.88 20.55 19.43
N ASN A 28 -4.09 19.74 20.47
CA ASN A 28 -3.09 19.56 21.54
C ASN A 28 -1.96 18.62 21.13
N ILE A 29 -2.27 17.67 20.24
CA ILE A 29 -1.34 16.65 19.75
C ILE A 29 -1.53 16.54 18.23
N ILE A 30 -0.42 16.50 17.49
CA ILE A 30 -0.39 16.17 16.07
C ILE A 30 0.43 14.89 15.89
N ILE A 31 -0.18 13.90 15.25
CA ILE A 31 0.44 12.60 14.98
C ILE A 31 0.66 12.47 13.47
N LEU A 32 1.92 12.25 13.08
CA LEU A 32 2.33 12.11 11.69
C LEU A 32 2.87 10.70 11.46
N VAL A 33 2.28 9.96 10.50
CA VAL A 33 2.74 8.61 10.12
C VAL A 33 3.42 8.68 8.76
N THR A 34 4.75 8.60 8.74
CA THR A 34 5.58 8.83 7.56
C THR A 34 6.23 7.55 7.02
N CYS A 35 6.71 7.61 5.78
CA CYS A 35 7.28 6.48 5.04
C CYS A 35 8.76 6.75 4.72
N ALA A 36 9.63 5.79 5.05
CA ALA A 36 11.08 5.82 4.77
C ALA A 36 11.44 5.50 3.31
N VAL A 37 10.49 4.96 2.55
CA VAL A 37 10.77 4.38 1.24
C VAL A 37 10.80 5.44 0.13
N ARG A 38 10.26 6.65 0.38
CA ARG A 38 10.26 7.76 -0.59
C ARG A 38 11.28 8.81 -0.18
N ALA A 39 12.12 9.24 -1.12
CA ALA A 39 13.11 10.29 -0.84
C ALA A 39 12.41 11.61 -0.47
N LYS A 40 12.94 12.34 0.52
CA LYS A 40 12.42 13.64 1.00
C LYS A 40 11.05 13.55 1.69
N ALA A 41 10.65 12.39 2.20
CA ALA A 41 9.42 12.29 2.98
C ALA A 41 9.57 13.03 4.32
N GLU A 42 10.76 12.91 4.92
CA GLU A 42 11.23 13.60 6.11
C GLU A 42 11.24 15.13 5.94
N ASP A 43 11.83 15.65 4.86
CA ASP A 43 11.87 17.11 4.58
C ASP A 43 10.47 17.70 4.50
N LYS A 44 9.51 16.99 3.91
CA LYS A 44 8.13 17.46 3.81
C LYS A 44 7.46 17.56 5.18
N VAL A 45 7.73 16.60 6.06
CA VAL A 45 7.21 16.61 7.43
C VAL A 45 7.76 17.80 8.21
N PHE A 46 9.08 17.99 8.21
CA PHE A 46 9.70 19.10 8.95
C PHE A 46 9.24 20.46 8.42
N ASN A 47 9.21 20.63 7.10
CA ASN A 47 8.71 21.86 6.47
C ASN A 47 7.24 22.14 6.81
N GLN A 48 6.40 21.09 6.89
CA GLN A 48 4.99 21.25 7.24
C GLN A 48 4.81 21.67 8.70
N ILE A 49 5.56 21.06 9.64
CA ILE A 49 5.55 21.43 11.05
C ILE A 49 5.99 22.89 11.22
N ALA A 50 7.10 23.27 10.56
CA ALA A 50 7.61 24.64 10.59
C ALA A 50 6.58 25.64 10.02
N SER A 51 5.91 25.27 8.91
CA SER A 51 4.86 26.08 8.30
C SER A 51 3.67 26.29 9.24
N TRP A 52 3.19 25.24 9.92
CA TRP A 52 2.09 25.34 10.88
C TRP A 52 2.42 26.24 12.07
N ARG A 53 3.65 26.18 12.59
CA ARG A 53 4.11 27.08 13.66
C ARG A 53 4.20 28.52 13.18
N HIS A 54 4.77 28.74 12.00
CA HIS A 54 4.93 30.09 11.45
C HIS A 54 3.59 30.77 11.17
N THR A 55 2.60 30.02 10.68
CA THR A 55 1.25 30.50 10.39
C THR A 55 0.36 30.61 11.63
N GLY A 56 0.83 30.13 12.79
CA GLY A 56 0.05 30.11 14.04
C GLY A 56 -1.11 29.11 14.04
N GLU A 57 -1.10 28.13 13.13
CA GLU A 57 -2.03 27.01 13.19
C GLU A 57 -1.78 26.18 14.46
N ILE A 58 -0.51 25.99 14.82
CA ILE A 58 -0.12 25.25 16.02
C ILE A 58 0.79 26.11 16.89
N ASN A 59 0.75 25.90 18.20
CA ASN A 59 1.55 26.66 19.15
C ASN A 59 2.79 25.84 19.61
N ASN A 60 3.63 26.45 20.44
CA ASN A 60 4.83 25.79 20.96
C ASN A 60 4.53 24.65 21.95
N ASP A 61 3.33 24.64 22.53
CA ASP A 61 2.87 23.61 23.48
C ASP A 61 2.21 22.42 22.77
N THR A 62 2.05 22.49 21.44
CA THR A 62 1.47 21.40 20.65
C THR A 62 2.44 20.24 20.57
N ILE A 63 2.02 19.08 21.08
CA ILE A 63 2.83 17.85 21.08
C ILE A 63 2.90 17.30 19.66
N ILE A 64 4.11 17.09 19.15
CA ILE A 64 4.35 16.48 17.84
C ILE A 64 4.84 15.04 18.03
N ALA A 65 4.04 14.08 17.59
CA ALA A 65 4.39 12.67 17.52
C ALA A 65 4.65 12.24 16.08
N LEU A 66 5.83 11.71 15.80
CA LEU A 66 6.25 11.24 14.49
C LEU A 66 6.48 9.73 14.51
N GLY A 67 5.84 9.00 13.62
CA GLY A 67 6.06 7.56 13.54
C GLY A 67 5.97 6.97 12.14
N GLY A 68 5.96 5.65 12.08
CA GLY A 68 6.13 4.90 10.82
C GLY A 68 7.60 4.62 10.52
N CYS A 69 7.91 4.24 9.28
CA CYS A 69 9.25 3.73 8.94
C CYS A 69 10.38 4.76 9.12
N VAL A 70 10.13 6.06 8.92
CA VAL A 70 11.15 7.10 9.17
C VAL A 70 11.48 7.20 10.65
N GLY A 71 10.45 7.09 11.51
CA GLY A 71 10.65 7.06 12.96
C GLY A 71 11.57 5.92 13.37
N ALA A 72 11.42 4.73 12.77
CA ALA A 72 12.31 3.60 13.02
C ALA A 72 13.71 3.75 12.40
N GLU A 73 13.84 4.33 11.20
CA GLU A 73 15.13 4.49 10.51
C GLU A 73 16.02 5.56 11.14
N LEU A 74 15.45 6.69 11.54
CA LEU A 74 16.18 7.89 11.97
C LEU A 74 15.93 8.25 13.45
N ALA A 75 15.46 7.29 14.25
CA ALA A 75 14.89 7.51 15.58
C ALA A 75 15.65 8.53 16.47
N GLU A 76 16.95 8.35 16.63
CA GLU A 76 17.78 9.22 17.47
C GLU A 76 18.18 10.51 16.74
N GLN A 77 18.43 10.44 15.43
CA GLN A 77 18.87 11.57 14.63
C GLN A 77 17.78 12.63 14.46
N ILE A 78 16.50 12.23 14.42
CA ILE A 78 15.36 13.15 14.27
C ILE A 78 15.34 14.18 15.40
N LEU A 79 15.62 13.77 16.64
CA LEU A 79 15.60 14.70 17.79
C LEU A 79 16.74 15.72 17.72
N ASP A 80 17.88 15.35 17.15
CA ASP A 80 19.00 16.26 16.90
C ASP A 80 18.71 17.21 15.73
N LEU A 81 18.02 16.71 14.69
CA LEU A 81 17.66 17.47 13.49
C LEU A 81 16.52 18.47 13.74
N ASP A 82 15.50 18.08 14.52
CA ASP A 82 14.34 18.91 14.79
C ASP A 82 13.80 18.73 16.21
N LYS A 83 14.14 19.70 17.07
CA LYS A 83 13.68 19.78 18.46
C LYS A 83 12.18 20.07 18.60
N SER A 84 11.47 20.30 17.49
CA SER A 84 10.02 20.43 17.48
C SER A 84 9.30 19.13 17.79
N ILE A 85 9.98 17.99 17.61
CA ILE A 85 9.40 16.65 17.75
C ILE A 85 9.55 16.17 19.19
N ASN A 86 8.45 15.67 19.74
CA ASN A 86 8.35 15.28 21.14
C ASN A 86 8.33 13.77 21.32
N ILE A 87 7.69 13.05 20.39
CA ILE A 87 7.46 11.61 20.49
C ILE A 87 7.84 10.95 19.17
N ILE A 88 8.64 9.88 19.23
CA ILE A 88 9.01 9.09 18.06
C ILE A 88 8.63 7.63 18.27
N PHE A 89 7.82 7.07 17.37
CA PHE A 89 7.36 5.68 17.48
C PHE A 89 7.52 4.88 16.19
N GLY A 90 7.77 3.58 16.33
CA GLY A 90 7.92 2.64 15.23
C GLY A 90 6.59 2.12 14.68
N PRO A 91 6.60 1.48 13.50
CA PRO A 91 5.39 0.89 12.90
C PRO A 91 4.76 -0.24 13.73
N ARG A 92 5.55 -0.91 14.58
CA ARG A 92 5.11 -2.01 15.47
C ARG A 92 4.74 -1.54 16.88
N THR A 93 5.07 -0.30 17.26
CA THR A 93 4.88 0.20 18.64
C THR A 93 3.69 1.16 18.78
N ILE A 94 2.85 1.29 17.74
CA ILE A 94 1.72 2.23 17.72
C ILE A 94 0.77 2.09 18.92
N HIS A 95 0.60 0.87 19.46
CA HIS A 95 -0.25 0.57 20.61
C HIS A 95 0.23 1.23 21.91
N ARG A 96 1.51 1.64 21.97
CA ARG A 96 2.14 2.27 23.14
C ARG A 96 2.02 3.79 23.11
N LEU A 97 1.56 4.38 22.00
CA LEU A 97 1.50 5.82 21.80
C LEU A 97 0.73 6.58 22.91
N PRO A 98 -0.44 6.12 23.41
CA PRO A 98 -1.11 6.80 24.52
C PRO A 98 -0.26 6.89 25.79
N LYS A 99 0.49 5.83 26.10
CA LYS A 99 1.42 5.80 27.22
C LYS A 99 2.56 6.79 27.01
N MET A 100 3.14 6.82 25.80
CA MET A 100 4.22 7.74 25.45
C MET A 100 3.78 9.21 25.55
N VAL A 101 2.54 9.53 25.15
CA VAL A 101 1.94 10.86 25.34
C VAL A 101 1.86 11.22 26.82
N GLY A 102 1.39 10.29 27.66
CA GLY A 102 1.35 10.49 29.11
C GLY A 102 2.74 10.72 29.73
N GLU A 103 3.75 9.96 29.30
CA GLU A 103 5.15 10.11 29.74
C GLU A 103 5.73 11.47 29.34
N PHE A 104 5.46 11.93 28.11
CA PHE A 104 5.88 13.25 27.65
C PHE A 104 5.21 14.37 28.47
N ILE A 105 3.89 14.29 28.70
CA ILE A 105 3.15 15.28 29.49
C ILE A 105 3.68 15.35 30.92
N ALA A 106 4.02 14.22 31.54
CA ALA A 106 4.51 14.18 32.92
C ALA A 106 5.95 14.69 33.06
N SER A 107 6.82 14.42 32.07
CA SER A 107 8.27 14.66 32.20
C SER A 107 8.78 15.88 31.44
N GLY A 108 8.07 16.33 30.39
CA GLY A 108 8.54 17.33 29.43
C GLY A 108 9.73 16.88 28.58
N LYS A 109 10.13 15.60 28.63
CA LYS A 109 11.30 15.07 27.90
C LYS A 109 10.85 14.27 26.68
N PRO A 110 11.56 14.34 25.54
CA PRO A 110 11.25 13.54 24.37
C PRO A 110 11.20 12.04 24.68
N VAL A 111 10.25 11.33 24.05
CA VAL A 111 10.04 9.89 24.24
C VAL A 111 10.23 9.16 22.91
N VAL A 112 11.05 8.12 22.89
CA VAL A 112 11.35 7.32 21.70
C VAL A 112 11.07 5.85 21.98
N ASP A 113 10.21 5.22 21.19
CA ASP A 113 9.95 3.77 21.22
C ASP A 113 9.73 3.23 19.80
N VAL A 114 10.81 2.73 19.21
CA VAL A 114 10.82 2.24 17.82
C VAL A 114 11.15 0.75 17.70
N THR A 115 11.42 0.08 18.83
CA THR A 115 11.94 -1.28 18.86
C THR A 115 10.82 -2.24 19.24
N ALA A 116 10.52 -3.19 18.35
CA ALA A 116 9.61 -4.29 18.63
C ALA A 116 9.92 -5.51 17.77
N ASP A 117 10.18 -6.63 18.45
CA ASP A 117 10.51 -7.90 17.81
C ASP A 117 9.26 -8.67 17.40
N ALA A 118 8.12 -8.45 18.06
CA ALA A 118 6.84 -9.11 17.78
C ALA A 118 5.81 -8.15 17.17
N ILE A 119 4.78 -8.71 16.53
CA ILE A 119 3.58 -7.98 16.08
C ILE A 119 2.50 -7.91 17.17
N ASP A 120 2.91 -7.79 18.45
CA ASP A 120 2.03 -7.76 19.63
C ASP A 120 1.02 -6.61 19.62
N LYS A 121 1.24 -5.57 18.81
CA LYS A 121 0.29 -4.45 18.67
C LYS A 121 -1.15 -4.90 18.44
N PHE A 122 -1.38 -5.96 17.68
CA PHE A 122 -2.74 -6.39 17.34
C PHE A 122 -3.52 -6.87 18.57
N ASP A 123 -2.83 -7.32 19.62
CA ASP A 123 -3.43 -7.77 20.89
C ASP A 123 -3.94 -6.61 21.75
N TYR A 124 -3.44 -5.39 21.51
CA TYR A 124 -3.73 -4.20 22.33
C TYR A 124 -4.56 -3.14 21.60
N LEU A 125 -4.76 -3.28 20.28
CA LEU A 125 -5.53 -2.32 19.52
C LEU A 125 -7.04 -2.55 19.75
N PRO A 126 -7.85 -1.48 19.90
CA PRO A 126 -9.30 -1.61 20.02
C PRO A 126 -9.93 -2.17 18.74
N GLU A 127 -11.20 -2.58 18.76
CA GLU A 127 -11.91 -2.99 17.54
C GLU A 127 -11.79 -1.94 16.42
N ALA A 128 -11.63 -2.39 15.17
CA ALA A 128 -11.37 -1.51 14.05
C ALA A 128 -12.65 -0.80 13.56
N GLY A 129 -12.66 0.52 13.63
CA GLY A 129 -13.74 1.35 13.08
C GLY A 129 -13.55 1.59 11.59
N ALA A 130 -14.22 0.83 10.71
CA ALA A 130 -14.21 1.14 9.29
C ALA A 130 -15.19 2.28 8.98
N VAL A 131 -14.71 3.30 8.25
CA VAL A 131 -15.53 4.36 7.68
C VAL A 131 -15.52 4.22 6.16
N GLY A 132 -16.66 3.80 5.61
CA GLY A 132 -16.88 3.70 4.17
C GLY A 132 -17.01 2.26 3.65
N PRO A 133 -17.09 2.08 2.33
CA PRO A 133 -17.50 0.81 1.73
C PRO A 133 -16.36 -0.18 1.51
N SER A 134 -15.11 0.23 1.75
CA SER A 134 -13.94 -0.62 1.69
C SER A 134 -13.11 -0.45 2.97
N ALA A 135 -12.48 -1.53 3.43
CA ALA A 135 -11.60 -1.51 4.58
C ALA A 135 -10.25 -2.15 4.25
N PHE A 136 -9.19 -1.59 4.84
CA PHE A 136 -7.86 -2.18 4.81
C PHE A 136 -7.71 -3.16 5.98
N VAL A 137 -7.19 -4.35 5.72
CA VAL A 137 -6.90 -5.35 6.75
C VAL A 137 -5.45 -5.79 6.58
N THR A 138 -4.60 -5.48 7.56
CA THR A 138 -3.19 -5.92 7.55
C THR A 138 -3.13 -7.38 7.95
N ILE A 139 -2.67 -8.28 7.10
CA ILE A 139 -2.61 -9.73 7.41
C ILE A 139 -1.24 -10.17 7.96
N MET A 140 -0.22 -9.33 7.77
CA MET A 140 1.16 -9.61 8.17
C MET A 140 1.99 -8.33 8.21
N GLU A 141 3.12 -8.36 8.90
CA GLU A 141 4.11 -7.28 8.90
C GLU A 141 5.54 -7.80 8.73
N GLY A 142 6.42 -6.92 8.21
CA GLY A 142 7.81 -7.27 7.95
C GLY A 142 7.97 -8.02 6.63
N CYS A 143 9.22 -8.24 6.21
CA CYS A 143 9.53 -8.93 4.96
C CYS A 143 10.90 -9.59 5.03
N SER A 144 10.95 -10.88 4.74
CA SER A 144 12.18 -11.68 4.83
C SER A 144 12.92 -11.85 3.49
N ASN A 145 12.41 -11.24 2.41
CA ASN A 145 13.02 -11.36 1.07
C ASN A 145 14.38 -10.65 0.92
N LYS A 146 14.72 -9.70 1.81
CA LYS A 146 16.04 -9.02 1.86
C LYS A 146 16.53 -8.54 0.48
N CYS A 147 15.66 -7.90 -0.29
CA CYS A 147 16.06 -7.27 -1.57
C CYS A 147 17.10 -6.18 -1.29
N THR A 148 18.16 -6.11 -2.10
CA THR A 148 19.36 -5.30 -1.77
C THR A 148 19.09 -3.80 -1.65
N TYR A 149 18.02 -3.29 -2.27
CA TYR A 149 17.61 -1.87 -2.21
C TYR A 149 16.57 -1.56 -1.14
N CYS A 150 16.03 -2.57 -0.44
CA CYS A 150 14.83 -2.41 0.38
C CYS A 150 15.17 -2.22 1.86
N ILE A 151 14.70 -1.11 2.44
CA ILE A 151 14.90 -0.79 3.88
C ILE A 151 13.88 -1.48 4.81
N VAL A 152 12.85 -2.09 4.25
CA VAL A 152 11.73 -2.69 5.00
C VAL A 152 12.18 -3.73 6.03
N PRO A 153 13.09 -4.68 5.74
CA PRO A 153 13.50 -5.67 6.73
C PRO A 153 14.12 -5.04 8.00
N TYR A 154 14.72 -3.86 7.87
CA TYR A 154 15.37 -3.14 8.96
C TYR A 154 14.42 -2.22 9.74
N THR A 155 13.36 -1.72 9.08
CA THR A 155 12.40 -0.77 9.69
C THR A 155 11.11 -1.42 10.16
N ARG A 156 10.77 -2.59 9.63
CA ARG A 156 9.55 -3.36 9.97
C ARG A 156 9.85 -4.79 10.43
N GLY A 157 11.12 -5.16 10.58
CA GLY A 157 11.54 -6.46 11.09
C GLY A 157 11.31 -7.63 10.13
N GLU A 158 11.55 -8.83 10.66
CA GLU A 158 11.29 -10.08 9.96
C GLU A 158 9.79 -10.31 9.75
N GLU A 159 9.49 -11.09 8.72
CA GLU A 159 8.12 -11.43 8.33
C GLU A 159 7.37 -12.19 9.43
N GLN A 160 6.21 -11.66 9.81
CA GLN A 160 5.30 -12.27 10.78
C GLN A 160 3.86 -12.16 10.30
N SER A 161 3.21 -13.31 10.18
CA SER A 161 1.78 -13.42 9.86
C SER A 161 0.94 -13.23 11.11
N ARG A 162 -0.21 -12.57 10.96
CA ARG A 162 -1.24 -12.59 12.01
C ARG A 162 -1.94 -13.95 12.07
N PRO A 163 -2.44 -14.36 13.25
CA PRO A 163 -3.36 -15.49 13.36
C PRO A 163 -4.55 -15.34 12.42
N VAL A 164 -5.02 -16.47 11.87
CA VAL A 164 -6.12 -16.48 10.90
C VAL A 164 -7.39 -15.90 11.52
N GLN A 165 -7.73 -16.33 12.74
CA GLN A 165 -8.95 -15.91 13.42
C GLN A 165 -9.03 -14.40 13.60
N ASP A 166 -7.93 -13.74 13.98
CA ASP A 166 -7.89 -12.28 14.15
C ASP A 166 -8.19 -11.54 12.84
N ILE A 167 -7.73 -12.07 11.71
CA ILE A 167 -8.00 -11.51 10.38
C ILE A 167 -9.47 -11.69 10.02
N ILE A 168 -10.00 -12.90 10.26
CA ILE A 168 -11.41 -13.21 9.97
C ILE A 168 -12.34 -12.36 10.83
N ASP A 169 -12.07 -12.21 12.12
CA ASP A 169 -12.88 -11.41 13.04
C ASP A 169 -12.88 -9.92 12.65
N GLU A 170 -11.73 -9.36 12.27
CA GLU A 170 -11.64 -7.99 11.74
C GLU A 170 -12.43 -7.83 10.43
N CYS A 171 -12.34 -8.81 9.52
CA CYS A 171 -13.14 -8.82 8.29
C CYS A 171 -14.65 -8.86 8.59
N VAL A 172 -15.09 -9.75 9.49
CA VAL A 172 -16.49 -9.88 9.90
C VAL A 172 -16.99 -8.57 10.53
N GLY A 173 -16.21 -7.95 11.41
CA GLY A 173 -16.51 -6.66 12.02
C GLY A 173 -16.66 -5.55 10.96
N HIS A 174 -15.80 -5.52 9.95
CA HIS A 174 -15.93 -4.59 8.83
C HIS A 174 -17.21 -4.81 8.02
N ILE A 175 -17.52 -6.06 7.66
CA ILE A 175 -18.72 -6.39 6.89
C ILE A 175 -20.00 -6.06 7.69
N ALA A 176 -20.02 -6.30 9.00
CA ALA A 176 -21.12 -5.90 9.88
C ALA A 176 -21.35 -4.38 9.88
N ASN A 177 -20.29 -3.59 9.68
CA ASN A 177 -20.33 -2.14 9.54
C ASN A 177 -20.62 -1.65 8.11
N GLY A 178 -21.02 -2.54 7.20
CA GLY A 178 -21.45 -2.19 5.84
C GLY A 178 -20.33 -2.14 4.79
N VAL A 179 -19.11 -2.55 5.14
CA VAL A 179 -18.02 -2.73 4.17
C VAL A 179 -18.39 -3.82 3.16
N LYS A 180 -17.96 -3.66 1.91
CA LYS A 180 -18.16 -4.62 0.81
C LYS A 180 -16.86 -5.08 0.18
N GLU A 181 -15.81 -4.27 0.22
CA GLU A 181 -14.47 -4.59 -0.31
C GLU A 181 -13.43 -4.67 0.81
N ILE A 182 -12.82 -5.84 0.98
CA ILE A 182 -11.69 -6.05 1.89
C ILE A 182 -10.37 -5.92 1.12
N HIS A 183 -9.49 -5.02 1.55
CA HIS A 183 -8.16 -4.84 0.98
C HIS A 183 -7.09 -5.37 1.94
N LEU A 184 -6.56 -6.55 1.63
CA LEU A 184 -5.48 -7.20 2.36
C LEU A 184 -4.14 -6.48 2.15
N LEU A 185 -3.47 -6.19 3.25
CA LEU A 185 -2.20 -5.46 3.29
C LEU A 185 -1.10 -6.28 3.96
N GLY A 186 0.11 -6.07 3.47
CA GLY A 186 1.35 -6.64 3.99
C GLY A 186 2.53 -6.05 3.23
N GLN A 187 3.75 -6.43 3.60
CA GLN A 187 4.94 -6.10 2.80
C GLN A 187 5.23 -7.16 1.73
N ASN A 188 4.63 -8.35 1.88
CA ASN A 188 4.68 -9.44 0.93
C ASN A 188 3.44 -10.35 1.11
N VAL A 189 2.25 -9.87 0.75
CA VAL A 189 0.97 -10.51 1.14
C VAL A 189 0.87 -11.99 0.76
N ASN A 190 1.47 -12.37 -0.37
CA ASN A 190 1.39 -13.74 -0.88
C ASN A 190 2.38 -14.71 -0.26
N SER A 191 3.26 -14.27 0.66
CA SER A 191 3.99 -15.18 1.55
C SER A 191 3.28 -15.41 2.88
N TYR A 192 2.07 -14.89 3.07
CA TYR A 192 1.29 -15.13 4.28
C TYR A 192 1.19 -16.63 4.59
N HIS A 193 1.55 -16.94 5.82
CA HIS A 193 1.48 -18.27 6.41
C HIS A 193 1.15 -18.12 7.89
N GLY A 194 -0.12 -18.26 8.23
CA GLY A 194 -0.65 -18.12 9.59
C GLY A 194 -1.10 -19.44 10.19
N LEU A 195 -1.50 -19.40 11.45
CA LEU A 195 -2.06 -20.55 12.17
C LEU A 195 -3.55 -20.34 12.44
N ASN A 196 -4.31 -21.42 12.27
CA ASN A 196 -5.69 -21.53 12.72
C ASN A 196 -5.76 -21.75 14.24
N THR A 197 -6.96 -21.64 14.80
CA THR A 197 -7.21 -21.87 16.24
C THR A 197 -6.88 -23.29 16.70
N ASP A 198 -6.96 -24.27 15.80
CA ASP A 198 -6.56 -25.66 16.03
C ASP A 198 -5.06 -25.93 15.81
N GLY A 199 -4.29 -24.89 15.47
CA GLY A 199 -2.87 -24.96 15.19
C GLY A 199 -2.51 -25.46 13.79
N SER A 200 -3.49 -25.68 12.90
CA SER A 200 -3.23 -26.02 11.50
C SER A 200 -2.70 -24.82 10.71
N ASP A 201 -1.84 -25.09 9.73
CA ASP A 201 -1.26 -24.07 8.86
C ASP A 201 -2.30 -23.54 7.84
N CYS A 202 -2.33 -22.22 7.67
CA CYS A 202 -3.14 -21.54 6.68
C CYS A 202 -2.25 -20.70 5.76
N LYS A 203 -2.22 -21.06 4.48
CA LYS A 203 -1.53 -20.29 3.43
C LYS A 203 -2.38 -19.12 2.96
N PHE A 204 -1.77 -18.21 2.22
CA PHE A 204 -2.48 -17.08 1.61
C PHE A 204 -3.68 -17.50 0.75
N SER A 205 -3.53 -18.56 -0.07
CA SER A 205 -4.61 -19.11 -0.90
C SER A 205 -5.80 -19.55 -0.06
N THR A 206 -5.58 -20.31 1.02
CA THR A 206 -6.62 -20.75 1.96
C THR A 206 -7.29 -19.57 2.65
N LEU A 207 -6.52 -18.56 3.10
CA LEU A 207 -7.06 -17.33 3.68
C LEU A 207 -7.98 -16.59 2.70
N LEU A 208 -7.63 -16.53 1.40
CA LEU A 208 -8.50 -15.92 0.38
C LEU A 208 -9.85 -16.64 0.28
N TYR A 209 -9.87 -17.99 0.33
CA TYR A 209 -11.11 -18.77 0.34
C TYR A 209 -11.94 -18.52 1.60
N GLU A 210 -11.31 -18.48 2.77
CA GLU A 210 -12.01 -18.22 4.04
C GLU A 210 -12.64 -16.83 4.08
N ILE A 211 -11.90 -15.79 3.66
CA ILE A 211 -12.44 -14.42 3.58
C ILE A 211 -13.56 -14.34 2.54
N ALA A 212 -13.41 -15.00 1.39
CA ALA A 212 -14.44 -15.02 0.35
C ALA A 212 -15.74 -15.72 0.81
N ALA A 213 -15.64 -16.65 1.77
CA ALA A 213 -16.79 -17.35 2.34
C ALA A 213 -17.59 -16.49 3.35
N ILE A 214 -17.03 -15.37 3.82
CA ILE A 214 -17.73 -14.46 4.75
C ILE A 214 -18.94 -13.83 4.04
N PRO A 215 -20.18 -14.04 4.51
CA PRO A 215 -21.37 -13.48 3.88
C PRO A 215 -21.31 -11.96 3.82
N GLY A 216 -21.42 -11.40 2.61
CA GLY A 216 -21.41 -9.95 2.38
C GLY A 216 -20.10 -9.39 1.83
N VAL A 217 -19.02 -10.20 1.77
CA VAL A 217 -17.82 -9.87 1.01
C VAL A 217 -18.15 -9.89 -0.49
N GLU A 218 -18.08 -8.72 -1.12
CA GLU A 218 -18.35 -8.56 -2.56
C GLU A 218 -17.05 -8.43 -3.36
N ARG A 219 -15.95 -8.01 -2.71
CA ARG A 219 -14.65 -7.91 -3.34
C ARG A 219 -13.49 -8.12 -2.36
N ILE A 220 -12.46 -8.83 -2.82
CA ILE A 220 -11.17 -8.96 -2.15
C ILE A 220 -10.11 -8.30 -3.04
N ARG A 221 -9.34 -7.39 -2.46
CA ARG A 221 -8.15 -6.80 -3.08
C ARG A 221 -6.95 -7.15 -2.22
N PHE A 222 -5.81 -7.37 -2.84
CA PHE A 222 -4.55 -7.43 -2.14
C PHE A 222 -3.51 -6.66 -2.94
N THR A 223 -2.46 -6.19 -2.28
CA THR A 223 -1.38 -5.44 -2.92
C THR A 223 -0.06 -5.79 -2.25
N THR A 224 1.03 -5.63 -3.01
CA THR A 224 2.39 -5.94 -2.58
C THR A 224 2.66 -7.43 -2.54
N SER A 225 2.65 -8.04 -3.73
CA SER A 225 3.04 -9.44 -3.94
C SER A 225 4.53 -9.55 -4.31
N ASN A 226 5.17 -10.69 -4.04
CA ASN A 226 6.45 -11.04 -4.64
C ASN A 226 6.25 -12.14 -5.70
N PRO A 227 6.80 -11.99 -6.93
CA PRO A 227 6.66 -13.02 -7.97
C PRO A 227 7.09 -14.43 -7.53
N MET A 228 8.06 -14.53 -6.64
CA MET A 228 8.58 -15.82 -6.15
C MET A 228 7.61 -16.57 -5.25
N ASP A 229 6.83 -15.83 -4.46
CA ASP A 229 5.85 -16.38 -3.52
C ASP A 229 4.48 -16.55 -4.18
N PHE A 230 4.41 -16.39 -5.51
CA PHE A 230 3.17 -16.48 -6.28
C PHE A 230 2.96 -17.91 -6.79
N THR A 231 2.51 -18.78 -5.89
CA THR A 231 2.36 -20.22 -6.09
C THR A 231 1.11 -20.58 -6.90
N ASP A 232 1.07 -21.79 -7.45
CA ASP A 232 -0.02 -22.25 -8.33
C ASP A 232 -1.39 -22.29 -7.61
N ASP A 233 -1.43 -22.56 -6.30
CA ASP A 233 -2.65 -22.52 -5.48
C ASP A 233 -3.24 -21.11 -5.33
N ILE A 234 -2.41 -20.07 -5.39
CA ILE A 234 -2.89 -18.68 -5.44
C ILE A 234 -3.52 -18.38 -6.80
N ILE A 235 -2.94 -18.91 -7.88
CA ILE A 235 -3.49 -18.80 -9.23
C ILE A 235 -4.83 -19.53 -9.34
N GLU A 236 -4.95 -20.69 -8.71
CA GLU A 236 -6.22 -21.42 -8.56
C GLU A 236 -7.26 -20.59 -7.79
N ALA A 237 -6.88 -19.99 -6.65
CA ALA A 237 -7.78 -19.08 -5.93
C ALA A 237 -8.25 -17.89 -6.79
N ILE A 238 -7.35 -17.28 -7.59
CA ILE A 238 -7.71 -16.20 -8.52
C ILE A 238 -8.71 -16.65 -9.58
N LYS A 239 -8.60 -17.91 -10.05
CA LYS A 239 -9.53 -18.50 -11.01
C LYS A 239 -10.90 -18.77 -10.38
N ASP A 240 -10.90 -19.36 -9.19
CA ASP A 240 -12.10 -19.91 -8.56
C ASP A 240 -12.93 -18.84 -7.82
N LEU A 241 -12.28 -17.76 -7.35
CA LEU A 241 -12.92 -16.69 -6.57
C LEU A 241 -13.19 -15.44 -7.42
N PRO A 242 -14.40 -15.27 -7.99
CA PRO A 242 -14.74 -14.08 -8.78
C PRO A 242 -14.73 -12.79 -7.96
N VAL A 243 -14.83 -12.89 -6.63
CA VAL A 243 -14.72 -11.74 -5.72
C VAL A 243 -13.31 -11.16 -5.66
N ILE A 244 -12.26 -11.90 -6.05
CA ILE A 244 -10.92 -11.32 -6.16
C ILE A 244 -10.93 -10.26 -7.28
N SER A 245 -10.35 -9.10 -6.98
CA SER A 245 -10.24 -7.98 -7.91
C SER A 245 -9.43 -8.34 -9.15
N ASP A 246 -9.82 -7.81 -10.31
CA ASP A 246 -9.10 -8.06 -11.58
C ASP A 246 -7.74 -7.34 -11.64
N GLY A 247 -7.53 -6.28 -10.85
CA GLY A 247 -6.23 -5.62 -10.74
C GLY A 247 -5.29 -6.38 -9.79
N ILE A 248 -4.28 -7.06 -10.35
CA ILE A 248 -3.26 -7.78 -9.59
C ILE A 248 -1.92 -7.07 -9.73
N HIS A 249 -1.27 -6.81 -8.60
CA HIS A 249 0.03 -6.14 -8.52
C HIS A 249 1.15 -7.15 -8.31
N VAL A 250 2.03 -7.28 -9.30
CA VAL A 250 3.13 -8.26 -9.34
C VAL A 250 4.44 -7.55 -9.71
N PRO A 251 5.08 -6.83 -8.76
CA PRO A 251 6.31 -6.09 -9.00
C PRO A 251 7.48 -6.92 -9.52
N ILE A 252 7.98 -6.62 -10.73
CA ILE A 252 9.19 -7.24 -11.28
C ILE A 252 10.47 -6.50 -10.86
N GLN A 253 10.39 -5.18 -10.68
CA GLN A 253 11.49 -4.25 -10.37
C GLN A 253 12.43 -3.96 -11.55
N ALA A 254 12.91 -4.98 -12.25
CA ALA A 254 13.74 -4.85 -13.47
C ALA A 254 13.48 -6.04 -14.42
N GLY A 255 13.85 -5.94 -15.69
CA GLY A 255 13.72 -7.06 -16.65
C GLY A 255 15.02 -7.73 -17.07
N SER A 256 16.17 -7.25 -16.61
CA SER A 256 17.46 -7.93 -16.80
C SER A 256 17.71 -8.93 -15.68
N ASP A 257 18.08 -10.17 -16.02
CA ASP A 257 18.40 -11.20 -15.05
C ASP A 257 19.61 -10.81 -14.18
N ARG A 258 20.59 -10.10 -14.76
CA ARG A 258 21.76 -9.59 -14.05
C ARG A 258 21.39 -8.55 -13.00
N ILE A 259 20.47 -7.64 -13.33
CA ILE A 259 19.98 -6.62 -12.39
C ILE A 259 19.05 -7.25 -11.35
N LEU A 260 18.20 -8.19 -11.75
CA LEU A 260 17.36 -8.96 -10.82
C LEU A 260 18.23 -9.70 -9.79
N GLU A 261 19.31 -10.35 -10.21
CA GLU A 261 20.27 -10.99 -9.31
C GLU A 261 20.93 -9.98 -8.37
N ALA A 262 21.40 -8.84 -8.89
CA ALA A 262 22.00 -7.78 -8.07
C ALA A 262 21.00 -7.13 -7.08
N MET A 263 19.71 -7.15 -7.43
CA MET A 263 18.59 -6.76 -6.56
C MET A 263 18.23 -7.84 -5.52
N HIS A 264 18.85 -9.02 -5.59
CA HIS A 264 18.52 -10.22 -4.81
C HIS A 264 17.08 -10.71 -5.07
N ARG A 265 16.64 -10.69 -6.33
CA ARG A 265 15.40 -11.31 -6.79
C ARG A 265 15.71 -12.74 -7.23
N ARG A 266 15.13 -13.73 -6.56
CA ARG A 266 15.40 -15.17 -6.82
C ARG A 266 14.49 -15.73 -7.92
N TYR A 267 14.37 -15.00 -9.03
CA TYR A 267 13.63 -15.39 -10.22
C TYR A 267 14.22 -14.69 -11.45
N THR A 268 14.02 -15.27 -12.63
CA THR A 268 14.41 -14.67 -13.92
C THR A 268 13.24 -13.96 -14.61
N ALA A 269 13.54 -13.11 -15.58
CA ALA A 269 12.58 -12.46 -16.45
C ALA A 269 11.69 -13.48 -17.18
N LYS A 270 12.27 -14.61 -17.60
CA LYS A 270 11.52 -15.72 -18.21
C LYS A 270 10.50 -16.32 -17.25
N GLN A 271 10.92 -16.65 -16.03
CA GLN A 271 10.02 -17.21 -15.00
C GLN A 271 8.90 -16.23 -14.66
N TYR A 272 9.21 -14.93 -14.59
CA TYR A 272 8.20 -13.89 -14.39
C TYR A 272 7.16 -13.88 -15.52
N VAL A 273 7.59 -13.92 -16.79
CA VAL A 273 6.68 -13.95 -17.95
C VAL A 273 5.80 -15.21 -17.92
N GLU A 274 6.35 -16.37 -17.56
CA GLU A 274 5.60 -17.62 -17.40
C GLU A 274 4.53 -17.51 -16.31
N LEU A 275 4.87 -16.91 -15.16
CA LEU A 275 3.91 -16.61 -14.10
C LEU A 275 2.76 -15.73 -14.60
N ILE A 276 3.06 -14.63 -15.30
CA ILE A 276 2.01 -13.73 -15.83
C ILE A 276 1.12 -14.46 -16.85
N LYS A 277 1.69 -15.34 -17.68
CA LYS A 277 0.91 -16.17 -18.62
C LYS A 277 -0.07 -17.08 -17.87
N LYS A 278 0.35 -17.72 -16.77
CA LYS A 278 -0.53 -18.53 -15.92
C LYS A 278 -1.66 -17.71 -15.29
N ILE A 279 -1.34 -16.53 -14.73
CA ILE A 279 -2.36 -15.64 -14.12
C ILE A 279 -3.40 -15.20 -15.16
N ARG A 280 -2.98 -14.82 -16.36
CA ARG A 280 -3.89 -14.45 -17.47
C ARG A 280 -4.75 -15.60 -17.97
N ALA A 281 -4.21 -16.81 -17.99
CA ALA A 281 -4.98 -18.00 -18.34
C ALA A 281 -6.05 -18.33 -17.28
N ALA A 282 -5.72 -18.15 -16.01
CA ALA A 282 -6.65 -18.30 -14.89
C ALA A 282 -7.75 -17.22 -14.87
N ARG A 283 -7.40 -15.98 -15.25
CA ARG A 283 -8.33 -14.85 -15.28
C ARG A 283 -8.11 -13.97 -16.52
N PRO A 284 -8.89 -14.17 -17.59
CA PRO A 284 -8.74 -13.39 -18.82
C PRO A 284 -9.00 -11.88 -18.67
N THR A 285 -9.76 -11.48 -17.65
CA THR A 285 -10.06 -10.07 -17.30
C THR A 285 -8.94 -9.39 -16.50
N VAL A 286 -7.87 -10.11 -16.14
CA VAL A 286 -6.86 -9.59 -15.22
C VAL A 286 -6.05 -8.44 -15.81
N HIS A 287 -5.80 -7.44 -14.98
CA HIS A 287 -4.91 -6.32 -15.24
C HIS A 287 -3.67 -6.48 -14.37
N ILE A 288 -2.50 -6.52 -15.00
CA ILE A 288 -1.22 -6.69 -14.30
C ILE A 288 -0.56 -5.33 -14.14
N SER A 289 -0.30 -4.94 -12.90
CA SER A 289 0.54 -3.79 -12.56
C SER A 289 1.86 -4.25 -11.98
N SER A 290 2.88 -3.40 -12.06
CA SER A 290 4.22 -3.69 -11.53
C SER A 290 4.86 -2.41 -10.95
N ASP A 291 5.94 -2.60 -10.22
CA ASP A 291 6.91 -1.56 -9.90
C ASP A 291 8.19 -1.76 -10.71
N PHE A 292 8.84 -0.65 -11.06
CA PHE A 292 10.12 -0.61 -11.76
C PHE A 292 11.10 0.33 -11.08
N ILE A 293 12.36 -0.09 -11.00
CA ILE A 293 13.48 0.70 -10.52
C ILE A 293 14.50 0.80 -11.65
N VAL A 294 14.69 1.99 -12.20
CA VAL A 294 15.71 2.26 -13.23
C VAL A 294 16.94 2.92 -12.63
N GLY A 295 18.09 2.71 -13.27
CA GLY A 295 19.36 3.24 -12.81
C GLY A 295 19.83 2.59 -11.51
N PHE A 296 19.55 1.30 -11.31
CA PHE A 296 20.15 0.53 -10.23
C PHE A 296 21.70 0.54 -10.37
N PRO A 297 22.49 0.50 -9.29
CA PRO A 297 23.95 0.57 -9.38
C PRO A 297 24.51 -0.47 -10.36
N GLY A 298 25.24 0.03 -11.36
CA GLY A 298 25.83 -0.77 -12.42
C GLY A 298 24.91 -1.12 -13.60
N GLU A 299 23.68 -0.62 -13.68
CA GLU A 299 22.75 -0.87 -14.81
C GLU A 299 23.26 -0.30 -16.14
N THR A 300 23.44 -1.17 -17.15
CA THR A 300 23.87 -0.78 -18.50
C THR A 300 22.68 -0.53 -19.44
N ASP A 301 22.96 -0.07 -20.65
CA ASP A 301 21.93 0.16 -21.65
C ASP A 301 21.30 -1.16 -22.13
N GLU A 302 22.07 -2.24 -22.17
CA GLU A 302 21.58 -3.59 -22.47
C GLU A 302 20.55 -4.04 -21.43
N ASP A 303 20.82 -3.85 -20.13
CA ASP A 303 19.88 -4.23 -19.07
C ASP A 303 18.59 -3.41 -19.11
N PHE A 304 18.72 -2.11 -19.39
CA PHE A 304 17.56 -1.24 -19.56
C PHE A 304 16.72 -1.69 -20.77
N ASN A 305 17.37 -2.05 -21.88
CA ASN A 305 16.69 -2.58 -23.06
C ASN A 305 15.98 -3.92 -22.77
N GLU A 306 16.56 -4.80 -21.94
CA GLU A 306 15.88 -6.01 -21.47
C GLU A 306 14.64 -5.70 -20.62
N THR A 307 14.73 -4.68 -19.77
CA THR A 307 13.56 -4.18 -19.03
C THR A 307 12.47 -3.69 -19.98
N MET A 308 12.82 -2.94 -21.02
CA MET A 308 11.87 -2.49 -22.04
C MET A 308 11.28 -3.65 -22.86
N LYS A 309 12.03 -4.72 -23.13
CA LYS A 309 11.49 -5.94 -23.77
C LYS A 309 10.38 -6.56 -22.92
N ILE A 310 10.59 -6.70 -21.61
CA ILE A 310 9.58 -7.24 -20.70
C ILE A 310 8.35 -6.34 -20.61
N VAL A 311 8.52 -5.02 -20.56
CA VAL A 311 7.39 -4.07 -20.60
C VAL A 311 6.55 -4.27 -21.86
N ASN A 312 7.18 -4.46 -23.01
CA ASN A 312 6.49 -4.67 -24.29
C ASN A 312 5.86 -6.06 -24.43
N GLU A 313 6.49 -7.12 -23.89
CA GLU A 313 5.94 -8.48 -23.92
C GLU A 313 4.76 -8.62 -22.96
N VAL A 314 4.93 -8.16 -21.72
CA VAL A 314 3.90 -8.29 -20.69
C VAL A 314 2.76 -7.32 -20.95
N LYS A 315 3.02 -6.09 -21.44
CA LYS A 315 2.03 -5.02 -21.55
C LYS A 315 1.37 -4.76 -20.20
N PHE A 316 2.09 -4.06 -19.34
CA PHE A 316 1.59 -3.70 -18.01
C PHE A 316 0.48 -2.66 -18.09
N ASP A 317 -0.46 -2.76 -17.17
CA ASP A 317 -1.41 -1.70 -16.83
C ASP A 317 -0.76 -0.72 -15.83
N GLN A 318 -1.56 0.08 -15.10
CA GLN A 318 -1.15 1.10 -14.12
C GLN A 318 0.01 0.65 -13.22
N SER A 319 1.23 1.01 -13.62
CA SER A 319 2.49 0.62 -12.97
C SER A 319 3.20 1.82 -12.39
N PHE A 320 4.10 1.57 -11.44
CA PHE A 320 4.91 2.62 -10.83
C PHE A 320 6.36 2.45 -11.25
N SER A 321 7.04 3.56 -11.49
CA SER A 321 8.44 3.54 -11.91
C SER A 321 9.20 4.64 -11.19
N PHE A 322 10.39 4.31 -10.72
CA PHE A 322 11.23 5.20 -9.92
C PHE A 322 12.67 5.10 -10.38
N VAL A 323 13.42 6.19 -10.22
CA VAL A 323 14.89 6.11 -10.22
C VAL A 323 15.32 5.46 -8.91
N TYR A 324 16.32 4.58 -8.99
CA TYR A 324 16.96 4.03 -7.80
C TYR A 324 17.34 5.14 -6.82
N SER A 325 16.89 4.99 -5.58
CA SER A 325 17.21 5.88 -4.47
C SER A 325 18.01 5.09 -3.46
N ILE A 326 19.22 5.57 -3.16
CA ILE A 326 20.05 5.02 -2.11
C ILE A 326 19.28 5.08 -0.79
N ARG A 327 19.33 3.98 -0.03
CA ARG A 327 18.76 3.86 1.32
C ARG A 327 19.88 3.50 2.29
N PRO A 328 20.25 4.38 3.23
CA PRO A 328 21.27 4.08 4.23
C PRO A 328 21.01 2.73 4.91
N GLY A 329 22.06 1.93 5.09
CA GLY A 329 21.98 0.61 5.72
C GLY A 329 21.53 -0.55 4.80
N THR A 330 21.14 -0.27 3.55
CA THR A 330 20.81 -1.35 2.59
C THR A 330 22.06 -1.85 1.84
N PRO A 331 22.13 -3.13 1.44
CA PRO A 331 23.27 -3.66 0.69
C PRO A 331 23.58 -2.91 -0.62
N ALA A 332 22.55 -2.42 -1.32
CA ALA A 332 22.72 -1.67 -2.56
C ALA A 332 23.34 -0.27 -2.33
N ALA A 333 23.30 0.26 -1.10
CA ALA A 333 23.88 1.56 -0.77
C ALA A 333 25.42 1.57 -0.83
N THR A 334 26.06 0.41 -0.72
CA THR A 334 27.52 0.27 -0.80
C THR A 334 28.02 -0.08 -2.19
N LEU A 335 27.12 -0.29 -3.16
CA LEU A 335 27.50 -0.60 -4.54
C LEU A 335 28.04 0.64 -5.24
N GLU A 336 29.07 0.45 -6.06
CA GLU A 336 29.54 1.49 -6.97
C GLU A 336 28.49 1.75 -8.04
N ASP A 337 28.23 3.04 -8.30
CA ASP A 337 27.17 3.48 -9.20
C ASP A 337 27.74 4.41 -10.28
N PRO A 338 28.19 3.86 -11.42
CA PRO A 338 28.73 4.66 -12.51
C PRO A 338 27.63 5.35 -13.34
N VAL A 339 26.36 5.10 -13.07
CA VAL A 339 25.25 5.57 -13.91
C VAL A 339 24.94 7.03 -13.58
N SER A 340 25.14 7.92 -14.56
CA SER A 340 24.90 9.36 -14.37
C SER A 340 23.42 9.65 -14.05
N LYS A 341 23.17 10.69 -13.25
CA LYS A 341 21.80 11.15 -12.95
C LYS A 341 20.99 11.45 -14.22
N GLU A 342 21.63 12.03 -15.23
CA GLU A 342 21.00 12.32 -16.52
C GLU A 342 20.52 11.04 -17.21
N THR A 343 21.38 10.02 -17.29
CA THR A 343 21.03 8.70 -17.84
C THR A 343 19.85 8.07 -17.09
N LYS A 344 19.85 8.11 -15.74
CA LYS A 344 18.73 7.56 -14.94
C LYS A 344 17.42 8.27 -15.24
N MET A 345 17.44 9.59 -15.36
CA MET A 345 16.25 10.38 -15.68
C MET A 345 15.77 10.13 -17.11
N GLN A 346 16.68 9.99 -18.07
CA GLN A 346 16.34 9.64 -19.44
C GLN A 346 15.67 8.26 -19.52
N ARG A 347 16.25 7.25 -18.86
CA ARG A 347 15.66 5.89 -18.76
C ARG A 347 14.28 5.92 -18.11
N LEU A 348 14.12 6.68 -17.02
CA LEU A 348 12.83 6.83 -16.35
C LEU A 348 11.79 7.42 -17.31
N TYR A 349 12.13 8.49 -18.04
CA TYR A 349 11.23 9.12 -18.99
C TYR A 349 10.79 8.16 -20.10
N ILE A 350 11.74 7.44 -20.72
CA ILE A 350 11.46 6.45 -21.77
C ILE A 350 10.52 5.36 -21.24
N LEU A 351 10.80 4.83 -20.06
CA LEU A 351 9.98 3.80 -19.43
C LEU A 351 8.57 4.31 -19.12
N GLN A 352 8.46 5.49 -18.50
CA GLN A 352 7.17 6.10 -18.14
C GLN A 352 6.31 6.36 -19.35
N GLN A 353 6.89 6.94 -20.42
CA GLN A 353 6.17 7.16 -21.67
C GLN A 353 5.56 5.86 -22.19
N ARG A 354 6.32 4.76 -22.19
CA ARG A 354 5.82 3.48 -22.68
C ARG A 354 4.75 2.87 -21.78
N LEU A 355 4.92 2.94 -20.46
CA LEU A 355 3.93 2.46 -19.51
C LEU A 355 2.62 3.27 -19.60
N GLU A 356 2.70 4.58 -19.83
CA GLU A 356 1.54 5.44 -20.03
C GLU A 356 0.79 5.12 -21.33
N GLU A 357 1.51 4.87 -22.43
CA GLU A 357 0.91 4.39 -23.69
C GLU A 357 0.11 3.10 -23.47
N LEU A 358 0.72 2.10 -22.83
CA LEU A 358 0.07 0.81 -22.54
C LEU A 358 -1.14 0.97 -21.59
N ALA A 359 -0.99 1.76 -20.53
CA ALA A 359 -2.09 2.04 -19.60
C ALA A 359 -3.24 2.79 -20.28
N SER A 360 -2.95 3.67 -21.25
CA SER A 360 -3.94 4.36 -22.08
C SER A 360 -4.68 3.38 -22.99
N GLU A 361 -3.96 2.47 -23.67
CA GLU A 361 -4.57 1.38 -24.46
C GLU A 361 -5.56 0.56 -23.63
N TYR A 362 -5.15 0.13 -22.43
CA TYR A 362 -6.04 -0.59 -21.50
C TYR A 362 -7.25 0.25 -21.09
N THR A 363 -7.04 1.50 -20.73
CA THR A 363 -8.11 2.38 -20.26
C THR A 363 -9.13 2.65 -21.37
N GLN A 364 -8.67 2.84 -22.60
CA GLN A 364 -9.53 3.03 -23.77
C GLN A 364 -10.36 1.78 -24.07
N ALA A 365 -9.81 0.59 -23.85
CA ALA A 365 -10.53 -0.68 -24.06
C ALA A 365 -11.74 -0.86 -23.11
N PHE A 366 -11.84 -0.09 -22.02
CA PHE A 366 -13.03 -0.11 -21.17
C PHE A 366 -14.24 0.56 -21.83
N VAL A 367 -14.06 1.47 -22.79
CA VAL A 367 -15.18 2.19 -23.41
C VAL A 367 -16.14 1.20 -24.09
N GLY A 368 -17.43 1.32 -23.79
CA GLY A 368 -18.47 0.43 -24.27
C GLY A 368 -18.68 -0.82 -23.41
N THR A 369 -17.77 -1.14 -22.49
CA THR A 369 -17.93 -2.27 -21.55
C THR A 369 -18.81 -1.88 -20.37
N THR A 370 -19.35 -2.89 -19.67
CA THR A 370 -20.03 -2.70 -18.38
C THR A 370 -19.13 -3.18 -17.26
N GLN A 371 -18.96 -2.36 -16.24
CA GLN A 371 -18.07 -2.60 -15.11
C GLN A 371 -18.87 -2.65 -13.82
N ARG A 372 -18.68 -3.69 -13.00
CA ARG A 372 -19.25 -3.76 -11.65
C ARG A 372 -18.39 -2.94 -10.70
N CYS A 373 -18.96 -1.88 -10.15
CA CYS A 373 -18.28 -0.84 -9.41
C CYS A 373 -18.82 -0.71 -7.99
N LEU A 374 -17.93 -0.49 -7.02
CA LEU A 374 -18.30 -0.17 -5.64
C LEU A 374 -18.38 1.35 -5.49
N VAL A 375 -19.53 1.89 -5.10
CA VAL A 375 -19.73 3.33 -4.94
C VAL A 375 -19.13 3.82 -3.62
N GLU A 376 -18.14 4.72 -3.71
CA GLU A 376 -17.36 5.23 -2.58
C GLU A 376 -17.96 6.51 -1.96
N GLY A 377 -18.63 7.33 -2.75
CA GLY A 377 -19.10 8.65 -2.31
C GLY A 377 -19.35 9.58 -3.50
N THR A 378 -19.34 10.88 -3.24
CA THR A 378 -19.42 11.90 -4.31
C THR A 378 -18.09 12.10 -5.02
N SER A 379 -18.15 12.57 -6.26
CA SER A 379 -17.00 13.04 -7.01
C SER A 379 -16.49 14.34 -6.42
N ARG A 380 -15.17 14.49 -6.31
CA ARG A 380 -14.54 15.74 -5.82
C ARG A 380 -14.83 16.96 -6.70
N LYS A 381 -15.14 16.74 -7.98
CA LYS A 381 -15.34 17.81 -8.97
C LYS A 381 -16.80 18.22 -9.13
N ASP A 382 -17.73 17.34 -8.79
CA ASP A 382 -19.17 17.56 -8.95
C ASP A 382 -19.93 16.70 -7.94
N GLU A 383 -20.64 17.33 -7.00
CA GLU A 383 -21.41 16.65 -5.97
C GLU A 383 -22.63 15.89 -6.54
N ASN A 384 -23.04 16.20 -7.78
CA ASN A 384 -24.10 15.48 -8.49
C ASN A 384 -23.62 14.18 -9.17
N GLU A 385 -22.31 13.93 -9.15
CA GLU A 385 -21.72 12.70 -9.66
C GLU A 385 -21.22 11.84 -8.50
N LEU A 386 -21.39 10.54 -8.65
CA LEU A 386 -20.85 9.55 -7.73
C LEU A 386 -19.49 9.08 -8.21
N LYS A 387 -18.58 8.88 -7.25
CA LYS A 387 -17.29 8.23 -7.42
C LYS A 387 -17.44 6.77 -7.01
N SER A 388 -16.97 5.88 -7.87
CA SER A 388 -16.94 4.45 -7.61
C SER A 388 -15.63 3.82 -8.07
N ARG A 389 -15.41 2.56 -7.69
CA ARG A 389 -14.21 1.80 -8.05
C ARG A 389 -14.55 0.47 -8.72
N ALA A 390 -14.06 0.29 -9.94
CA ALA A 390 -14.19 -0.95 -10.68
C ALA A 390 -13.27 -2.05 -10.12
N SER A 391 -13.51 -3.30 -10.53
CA SER A 391 -12.65 -4.44 -10.21
C SER A 391 -11.21 -4.28 -10.71
N SER A 392 -10.96 -3.49 -11.76
CA SER A 392 -9.59 -3.15 -12.20
C SER A 392 -8.88 -2.15 -11.28
N GLY A 393 -9.58 -1.58 -10.29
CA GLY A 393 -9.06 -0.53 -9.39
C GLY A 393 -9.24 0.90 -9.92
N ARG A 394 -9.64 1.06 -11.19
CA ARG A 394 -9.93 2.36 -11.82
C ARG A 394 -11.11 3.06 -11.14
N ILE A 395 -11.00 4.38 -11.06
CA ILE A 395 -12.08 5.25 -10.62
C ILE A 395 -13.07 5.41 -11.78
N VAL A 396 -14.35 5.14 -11.50
CA VAL A 396 -15.46 5.35 -12.42
C VAL A 396 -16.40 6.40 -11.83
N VAL A 397 -16.70 7.43 -12.63
CA VAL A 397 -17.58 8.53 -12.23
C VAL A 397 -18.84 8.52 -13.09
N PHE A 398 -20.01 8.60 -12.46
CA PHE A 398 -21.31 8.55 -13.14
C PHE A 398 -22.36 9.33 -12.33
N LYS A 399 -23.49 9.70 -12.95
CA LYS A 399 -24.61 10.36 -12.27
C LYS A 399 -25.51 9.33 -11.58
N GLY A 400 -25.92 9.61 -10.35
CA GLY A 400 -26.83 8.74 -9.60
C GLY A 400 -27.18 9.28 -8.22
N PRO A 401 -28.20 8.72 -7.55
CA PRO A 401 -28.60 9.15 -6.21
C PRO A 401 -27.59 8.71 -5.14
N LEU A 402 -27.38 9.56 -4.12
CA LEU A 402 -26.48 9.28 -2.98
C LEU A 402 -26.79 7.98 -2.23
N SER A 403 -28.03 7.48 -2.33
CA SER A 403 -28.43 6.19 -1.74
C SER A 403 -27.62 5.00 -2.27
N LEU A 404 -26.92 5.14 -3.40
CA LEU A 404 -26.06 4.10 -3.96
C LEU A 404 -24.70 4.00 -3.27
N VAL A 405 -24.27 4.98 -2.46
CA VAL A 405 -23.01 4.90 -1.70
C VAL A 405 -23.03 3.65 -0.82
N GLY A 406 -21.97 2.85 -0.87
CA GLY A 406 -21.94 1.55 -0.20
C GLY A 406 -22.38 0.35 -1.04
N GLN A 407 -22.95 0.58 -2.22
CA GLN A 407 -23.51 -0.48 -3.05
C GLN A 407 -22.61 -0.86 -4.22
N MET A 408 -22.73 -2.11 -4.66
CA MET A 408 -22.19 -2.61 -5.93
C MET A 408 -23.19 -2.31 -7.05
N VAL A 409 -22.73 -1.61 -8.08
CA VAL A 409 -23.56 -1.19 -9.22
C VAL A 409 -22.88 -1.50 -10.54
N ASP A 410 -23.67 -1.78 -11.57
CA ASP A 410 -23.14 -1.95 -12.93
C ASP A 410 -23.15 -0.60 -13.66
N VAL A 411 -22.00 -0.21 -14.19
CA VAL A 411 -21.81 1.07 -14.90
C VAL A 411 -21.30 0.79 -16.30
N LYS A 412 -22.04 1.25 -17.32
CA LYS A 412 -21.59 1.22 -18.70
C LYS A 412 -20.61 2.37 -18.92
N ILE A 413 -19.37 2.04 -19.30
CA ILE A 413 -18.34 3.05 -19.53
C ILE A 413 -18.57 3.71 -20.89
N THR A 414 -18.70 5.04 -20.89
CA THR A 414 -19.02 5.84 -22.07
C THR A 414 -17.82 6.60 -22.60
N SER A 415 -16.89 7.00 -21.74
CA SER A 415 -15.67 7.68 -22.15
C SER A 415 -14.54 7.58 -21.12
N VAL A 416 -13.34 7.94 -21.55
CA VAL A 416 -12.15 8.06 -20.71
C VAL A 416 -11.84 9.55 -20.51
N ALA A 417 -11.57 9.94 -19.27
CA ALA A 417 -10.93 11.20 -18.93
C ALA A 417 -9.50 10.94 -18.42
N ALA A 418 -8.71 11.99 -18.19
CA ALA A 418 -7.27 11.90 -17.90
C ALA A 418 -6.86 10.79 -16.88
N HIS A 419 -7.62 10.62 -15.79
CA HIS A 419 -7.32 9.63 -14.75
C HIS A 419 -8.56 8.86 -14.25
N THR A 420 -9.69 8.99 -14.95
CA THR A 420 -10.98 8.42 -14.51
C THR A 420 -11.79 7.95 -15.71
N LEU A 421 -12.55 6.88 -15.53
CA LEU A 421 -13.57 6.49 -16.48
C LEU A 421 -14.86 7.26 -16.19
N LYS A 422 -15.59 7.59 -17.26
CA LYS A 422 -16.95 8.15 -17.18
C LYS A 422 -17.94 7.09 -17.67
N GLY A 423 -19.10 7.05 -17.04
CA GLY A 423 -20.11 6.08 -17.43
C GLY A 423 -21.50 6.47 -16.99
N GLU A 424 -22.43 5.57 -17.28
CA GLU A 424 -23.85 5.67 -16.98
C GLU A 424 -24.28 4.44 -16.19
N LEU A 425 -25.07 4.65 -15.14
CA LEU A 425 -25.64 3.58 -14.35
C LEU A 425 -26.51 2.69 -15.24
N VAL A 426 -26.26 1.39 -15.24
CA VAL A 426 -27.11 0.42 -15.91
C VAL A 426 -28.34 0.20 -15.05
N THR A 427 -29.50 0.65 -15.52
CA THR A 427 -30.79 0.37 -14.88
C THR A 427 -31.22 -1.05 -15.23
N LYS A 428 -31.60 -1.83 -14.21
CA LYS A 428 -32.19 -3.16 -14.41
C LYS A 428 -33.67 -3.06 -14.70
#